data_AF-A0A9X3MQW6-F1
#
_entry.id   AF-A0A9X3MQW6-F1
#
_cell.length_a   1.000
_cell.length_b   1.000
_cell.length_c   1.000
_cell.angle_alpha   90.00
_cell.angle_beta   90.00
_cell.angle_gamma   90.00
#
_symmetry.space_group_name_H-M   'P 1'
#
loop_
_entity.id
_entity.type
_entity.pdbx_description
1 polymer ?
#
loop_
_entity_poly.entity_id
_entity_poly.type
_entity_poly.pdbx_seq_one_letter_code
_entity_poly.pdbx_strand_id
1 'polypeptide(L)' 'MRRLLIAALAATALATAAPALAAPASDAPVAHIACTSAKIGGQSKCIARGQYCARAHKRNYKRYGFSCSKRDNRGRYHLT' A
#
# COMPACT_ATOMS: atom_id res chain seq x y z
N MET A 1 -28.01 35.05 -50.04
CA MET A 1 -28.72 36.30 -49.72
C MET A 1 -28.41 36.69 -48.29
N ARG A 2 -27.98 37.95 -48.11
CA ARG A 2 -28.09 38.84 -46.93
C ARG A 2 -27.89 38.21 -45.53
N ARG A 3 -26.72 38.46 -44.92
CA ARG A 3 -26.51 39.46 -43.83
C ARG A 3 -27.31 39.08 -42.57
N LEU A 4 -26.70 38.88 -41.41
CA LEU A 4 -26.22 40.00 -40.60
C LEU A 4 -25.19 39.55 -39.54
N LEU A 5 -24.14 40.36 -39.45
CA LEU A 5 -23.16 40.43 -38.37
C LEU A 5 -23.83 40.92 -37.08
N ILE A 6 -23.53 40.28 -35.95
CA ILE A 6 -23.62 40.86 -34.60
C ILE A 6 -22.38 40.31 -33.86
N ALA A 7 -21.23 40.97 -33.87
CA ALA A 7 -20.86 42.20 -33.16
C ALA A 7 -20.93 42.08 -31.62
N ALA A 8 -19.73 42.03 -31.04
CA ALA A 8 -19.32 42.50 -29.71
C ALA A 8 -19.78 41.73 -28.46
N LEU A 9 -18.80 41.23 -27.72
CA LEU A 9 -18.57 41.64 -26.33
C LEU A 9 -17.15 41.26 -25.89
N ALA A 10 -16.29 42.27 -25.84
CA ALA A 10 -15.03 42.21 -25.11
C ALA A 10 -15.35 42.26 -23.61
N ALA A 11 -14.85 41.28 -22.84
CA ALA A 11 -14.80 41.37 -21.40
C ALA A 11 -13.40 40.93 -20.94
N THR A 12 -12.63 41.93 -20.53
CA THR A 12 -11.33 41.81 -19.87
C THR A 12 -11.47 41.08 -18.54
N ALA A 13 -10.70 40.01 -18.34
CA ALA A 13 -10.44 39.47 -17.01
C ALA A 13 -8.92 39.47 -16.80
N LEU A 14 -8.41 40.48 -16.09
CA LEU A 14 -7.08 40.41 -15.51
C LEU A 14 -7.11 39.29 -14.46
N ALA A 15 -6.47 38.16 -14.77
CA ALA A 15 -6.27 37.09 -13.80
C ALA A 15 -5.25 37.57 -12.76
N THR A 16 -5.74 37.90 -11.57
CA THR A 16 -4.92 38.14 -10.39
C THR A 16 -4.21 36.85 -10.01
N ALA A 17 -2.87 36.84 -10.05
CA ALA A 17 -2.08 35.71 -9.59
C ALA A 17 -2.23 35.57 -8.07
N ALA A 18 -2.98 34.56 -7.64
CA ALA A 18 -3.12 34.21 -6.23
C ALA A 18 -1.80 33.60 -5.70
N PRO A 19 -1.36 33.95 -4.48
CA PRO A 19 -0.20 33.30 -3.87
C PRO A 19 -0.53 31.82 -3.64
N ALA A 20 0.31 30.93 -4.16
CA ALA A 20 0.22 29.50 -3.89
C ALA A 20 0.53 29.26 -2.40
N LEU A 21 -0.51 29.03 -1.59
CA LEU A 21 -0.33 28.54 -0.23
C LEU A 21 0.32 27.15 -0.30
N ALA A 22 1.50 27.01 0.31
CA ALA A 22 2.14 25.71 0.48
C ALA A 22 1.17 24.80 1.28
N ALA A 23 0.74 23.72 0.64
CA ALA A 23 -0.12 22.73 1.29
C ALA A 23 0.65 22.09 2.45
N PRO A 24 0.03 21.89 3.63
CA PRO A 24 0.66 21.18 4.72
C PRO A 24 0.99 19.75 4.25
N ALA A 25 2.23 19.31 4.51
CA ALA A 25 2.60 17.93 4.32
C ALA A 25 1.65 17.07 5.16
N SER A 26 0.83 16.27 4.49
CA SER A 26 -0.08 15.35 5.17
C SER A 26 0.79 14.27 5.81
N ASP A 27 0.86 14.26 7.15
CA ASP A 27 1.34 13.14 7.96
C ASP A 27 0.40 11.95 7.72
N ALA A 28 0.58 11.29 6.59
CA ALA A 28 -0.17 10.08 6.28
C ALA A 28 0.27 9.01 7.29
N PRO A 29 -0.68 8.25 7.88
CA PRO A 29 -0.32 7.19 8.81
C PRO A 29 0.56 6.17 8.10
N VAL A 30 1.81 6.02 8.59
CA VAL A 30 2.73 4.98 8.13
C VAL A 30 2.31 3.66 8.78
N ALA A 31 1.76 2.74 7.98
CA ALA A 31 1.38 1.43 8.47
C ALA A 31 2.65 0.60 8.78
N HIS A 32 2.99 0.47 10.06
CA HIS A 32 4.04 -0.45 10.49
C HIS A 32 3.50 -1.88 10.51
N ILE A 33 4.01 -2.74 9.63
CA ILE A 33 3.72 -4.19 9.69
C ILE A 33 4.44 -4.76 10.92
N ALA A 34 3.66 -5.19 11.92
CA ALA A 34 4.19 -5.99 13.02
C ALA A 34 4.52 -7.40 12.50
N CYS A 35 5.81 -7.70 12.38
CA CYS A 35 6.28 -9.03 12.03
C CYS A 35 7.51 -9.44 12.85
N THR A 36 7.78 -10.73 12.85
CA THR A 36 8.98 -11.30 13.46
C THR A 36 10.05 -11.48 12.39
N SER A 37 11.21 -10.85 12.59
CA SER A 37 12.41 -11.09 11.79
C SER A 37 12.96 -12.49 12.10
N ALA A 38 12.88 -13.38 11.11
CA ALA A 38 13.21 -14.79 11.23
C ALA A 38 14.15 -15.25 10.11
N LYS A 39 15.01 -16.24 10.39
CA LYS A 39 15.82 -16.90 9.37
C LYS A 39 15.21 -18.26 9.05
N ILE A 40 14.61 -18.39 7.86
CA ILE A 40 13.89 -19.58 7.42
C ILE A 40 14.60 -20.17 6.20
N GLY A 41 15.15 -21.37 6.35
CA GLY A 41 15.88 -22.02 5.24
C GLY A 41 17.11 -21.23 4.79
N GLY A 42 17.78 -20.55 5.73
CA GLY A 42 18.94 -19.70 5.44
C GLY A 42 18.61 -18.26 5.02
N GLN A 43 17.35 -17.96 4.69
CA GLN A 43 16.93 -16.62 4.24
C GLN A 43 16.31 -15.81 5.38
N SER A 44 16.65 -14.52 5.46
CA SER A 44 15.99 -13.57 6.36
C SER A 44 14.60 -13.21 5.83
N LYS A 45 13.57 -13.37 6.66
CA LYS A 45 12.17 -13.14 6.33
C LYS A 45 11.46 -12.46 7.49
N CYS A 46 10.58 -11.53 7.16
CA CYS A 46 9.61 -10.94 8.08
C CYS A 46 8.36 -11.83 8.05
N ILE A 47 8.07 -12.53 9.15
CA ILE A 47 6.96 -13.50 9.23
C ILE A 47 5.91 -13.09 10.26
N ALA A 48 4.66 -13.44 10.01
CA ALA A 48 3.54 -13.17 10.91
C ALA A 48 2.51 -14.30 10.82
N ARG A 49 1.57 -14.34 11.77
CA ARG A 49 0.44 -15.28 11.75
C ARG A 49 -0.38 -15.10 10.47
N GLY A 50 -0.91 -16.20 9.94
CA GLY A 50 -1.69 -16.23 8.70
C GLY A 50 -0.87 -16.25 7.42
N GLN A 51 0.43 -15.94 7.47
CA GLN A 51 1.29 -16.01 6.28
C GLN A 51 1.51 -17.45 5.83
N TYR A 52 1.74 -17.64 4.52
CA TYR A 52 2.09 -18.94 3.95
C TYR A 52 3.37 -19.50 4.57
N CYS A 53 3.41 -20.81 4.75
CA CYS A 53 4.57 -21.50 5.31
C CYS A 53 4.92 -22.77 4.53
N ALA A 54 6.23 -23.05 4.46
CA ALA A 54 6.75 -24.27 3.88
C ALA A 54 6.97 -25.33 4.97
N ARG A 55 6.25 -26.44 4.92
CA ARG A 55 6.34 -27.51 5.93
C ARG A 55 7.76 -28.04 6.17
N ALA A 56 8.62 -28.01 5.15
CA ALA A 56 10.04 -28.39 5.26
C ALA A 56 10.80 -27.59 6.33
N HIS A 57 10.37 -26.36 6.62
CA HIS A 57 11.01 -25.47 7.61
C HIS A 57 10.26 -25.39 8.94
N LYS A 58 9.41 -26.37 9.28
CA LYS A 58 8.62 -26.39 10.52
C LYS A 58 9.45 -26.13 11.79
N ARG A 59 10.68 -26.66 11.85
CA ARG A 59 11.60 -26.44 12.99
C ARG A 59 12.03 -24.97 13.10
N ASN A 60 12.29 -24.31 11.98
CA ASN A 60 12.68 -22.89 11.97
C ASN A 60 11.53 -22.03 12.49
N TYR A 61 10.30 -22.26 12.02
CA TYR A 61 9.13 -21.50 12.49
C TYR A 61 8.89 -21.68 13.99
N LYS A 62 9.03 -22.91 14.50
CA LYS A 62 8.88 -23.21 15.93
C LYS A 62 9.84 -22.42 16.81
N ARG A 63 11.08 -22.19 16.35
CA ARG A 63 12.08 -21.38 17.07
C ARG A 63 11.61 -19.94 17.32
N TYR A 64 10.73 -19.43 16.46
CA TYR A 64 10.16 -18.09 16.56
C TYR A 64 8.73 -18.08 17.12
N GLY A 65 8.26 -19.20 17.69
CA GLY A 65 6.92 -19.28 18.29
C GLY A 65 5.77 -19.53 17.31
N PHE A 66 6.08 -19.83 16.03
CA PHE A 66 5.06 -20.11 15.02
C PHE A 66 4.95 -21.61 14.71
N SER A 67 3.75 -22.06 14.36
CA SER A 67 3.50 -23.41 13.86
C SER A 67 2.98 -23.37 12.42
N CYS A 68 3.58 -24.16 11.54
CA CYS A 68 3.11 -24.36 10.18
C CYS A 68 2.14 -25.55 10.14
N SER A 69 0.86 -25.30 10.41
CA SER A 69 -0.13 -26.38 10.62
C SER A 69 -1.51 -26.11 10.04
N LYS A 70 -1.94 -24.84 9.96
CA LYS A 70 -3.24 -24.48 9.40
C LYS A 70 -3.23 -24.67 7.89
N ARG A 71 -4.10 -25.53 7.36
CA ARG A 71 -4.26 -25.77 5.93
C ARG A 71 -5.49 -25.05 5.40
N ASP A 72 -5.36 -24.31 4.30
CA ASP A 72 -6.50 -23.66 3.63
C ASP A 72 -7.23 -24.63 2.69
N ASN A 73 -8.38 -24.23 2.15
CA ASN A 73 -9.18 -25.03 1.22
C ASN A 73 -8.46 -25.33 -0.12
N ARG A 74 -7.38 -24.60 -0.41
CA ARG A 74 -6.52 -24.81 -1.59
C ARG A 74 -5.32 -25.71 -1.27
N GLY A 75 -5.27 -26.25 -0.05
CA GLY A 75 -4.25 -27.18 0.39
C GLY A 75 -2.93 -26.55 0.86
N ARG A 76 -2.84 -25.22 0.95
CA ARG A 76 -1.64 -24.47 1.38
C ARG A 76 -1.57 -24.36 2.89
N TYR A 77 -0.36 -24.36 3.44
CA TYR A 77 -0.16 -24.25 4.88
C TYR A 77 0.16 -22.81 5.30
N HIS A 78 -0.31 -22.44 6.49
CA HIS A 78 -0.18 -21.11 7.06
C HIS A 78 0.39 -21.17 8.48
N LEU A 79 1.07 -20.09 8.86
CA LEU A 79 1.59 -19.87 10.21
C LEU A 79 0.44 -19.59 11.18
N THR A 80 0.49 -20.27 12.32
CA THR A 80 -0.36 -20.07 13.50
C THR A 80 0.48 -19.77 14.71
#